data_AF-A0A3C0R6Z6-F1
#
_entry.id   AF-A0A3C0R6Z6-F1
#
_cell.length_a   1.000
_cell.length_b   1.000
_cell.length_c   1.000
_cell.angle_alpha   90.00
_cell.angle_beta   90.00
_cell.angle_gamma   90.00
#
_symmetry.space_group_name_H-M   'P 1'
#
loop_
_entity.id
_entity.type
_entity.pdbx_description
1 polymer ?
#
loop_
_entity_poly.entity_id
_entity_poly.type
_entity_poly.pdbx_seq_one_letter_code
_entity_poly.pdbx_strand_id
1 'polypeptide(L)' 'WSSNVPSGYGEKSVPRNKIAYAIFSRLQTPANLSRIATAPLVDSYLGSLLRKRSSFAEATQKCGL' A
#
# COMPACT_ATOMS: atom_id res chain seq x y z
N TRP A 1 6.74 -9.06 -3.39
CA TRP A 1 6.42 -7.62 -3.28
C TRP A 1 5.92 -7.28 -1.89
N SER A 2 6.66 -6.37 -1.24
CA SER A 2 6.65 -5.96 0.19
C SER A 2 6.49 -7.09 1.21
N SER A 3 7.64 -7.61 1.66
CA SER A 3 7.75 -8.52 2.80
C SER A 3 7.40 -7.79 4.11
N ASN A 4 6.67 -8.46 5.00
CA ASN A 4 6.43 -8.02 6.39
C ASN A 4 7.69 -8.14 7.29
N VAL A 5 8.89 -7.90 6.75
CA VAL A 5 10.20 -8.04 7.42
C VAL A 5 11.18 -7.02 6.78
N PRO A 6 12.08 -6.36 7.53
CA PRO A 6 12.88 -5.26 7.01
C PRO A 6 13.73 -5.68 5.81
N SER A 7 13.80 -4.82 4.78
CA SER A 7 14.52 -4.98 3.49
C SER A 7 13.77 -5.60 2.30
N GLY A 8 12.47 -5.89 2.44
CA GLY A 8 11.46 -5.39 1.50
C GLY A 8 11.38 -5.86 0.03
N TYR A 9 12.11 -6.85 -0.48
CA TYR A 9 11.86 -7.39 -1.84
C TYR A 9 12.09 -8.91 -1.92
N GLY A 10 11.02 -9.69 -1.82
CA GLY A 10 11.02 -11.14 -2.08
C GLY A 10 10.17 -11.53 -3.28
N GLU A 11 10.71 -12.41 -4.12
CA GLU A 11 10.01 -13.12 -5.18
C GLU A 11 9.41 -14.43 -4.62
N LYS A 12 8.17 -14.76 -5.01
CA LYS A 12 7.52 -16.02 -4.62
C LYS A 12 6.71 -16.55 -5.80
N SER A 13 7.02 -17.75 -6.26
CA SER A 13 6.19 -18.45 -7.24
C SER A 13 4.94 -19.00 -6.56
N VAL A 14 3.76 -18.71 -7.13
CA VAL A 14 2.46 -19.22 -6.67
C VAL A 14 1.66 -19.72 -7.87
N PRO A 15 0.87 -20.81 -7.71
CA PRO A 15 -0.07 -21.23 -8.73
C PRO A 15 -1.03 -20.08 -9.11
N ARG A 16 -1.35 -19.95 -10.40
CA ARG A 16 -2.15 -18.82 -10.92
C ARG A 16 -3.50 -18.67 -10.20
N ASN A 17 -4.14 -19.78 -9.86
CA ASN A 17 -5.42 -19.80 -9.13
C ASN A 17 -5.31 -19.31 -7.67
N LYS A 18 -4.11 -19.20 -7.09
CA LYS A 18 -3.88 -18.75 -5.71
C LYS A 18 -3.34 -17.32 -5.61
N ILE A 19 -3.20 -16.60 -6.73
CA ILE A 19 -2.65 -15.24 -6.74
C ILE A 19 -3.48 -14.30 -5.86
N ALA A 20 -4.81 -14.29 -6.01
CA ALA A 20 -5.69 -13.42 -5.22
C ALA A 20 -5.52 -13.67 -3.72
N TYR A 21 -5.55 -14.93 -3.29
CA TYR A 21 -5.34 -15.30 -1.89
C TYR A 21 -3.94 -14.87 -1.40
N ALA A 22 -2.89 -15.12 -2.17
CA ALA A 22 -1.52 -14.76 -1.79
C ALA A 22 -1.32 -13.23 -1.65
N ILE A 23 -2.05 -12.42 -2.42
CA ILE A 23 -2.04 -10.96 -2.34
C ILE A 23 -2.87 -10.49 -1.13
N PHE A 24 -4.14 -10.90 -1.05
CA PHE A 24 -5.09 -10.35 -0.08
C PHE A 24 -4.94 -10.91 1.33
N SER A 25 -4.39 -12.11 1.51
CA SER A 25 -4.08 -12.68 2.84
C SER A 25 -3.08 -11.85 3.65
N ARG A 26 -2.38 -10.90 3.01
CA ARG A 26 -1.39 -10.03 3.65
C ARG A 26 -1.95 -8.67 4.07
N LEU A 27 -3.20 -8.37 3.73
CA LEU A 27 -3.88 -7.18 4.22
C LEU A 27 -4.20 -7.37 5.70
N GLN A 28 -3.57 -6.58 6.57
CA GLN A 28 -3.86 -6.60 8.01
C GLN A 28 -5.26 -6.05 8.31
N THR A 29 -5.70 -5.04 7.55
CA THR A 29 -7.00 -4.37 7.70
C THR A 29 -7.73 -4.33 6.34
N PRO A 30 -8.26 -5.47 5.87
CA PRO A 30 -8.92 -5.54 4.55
C PRO A 30 -10.16 -4.64 4.45
N ALA A 31 -10.79 -4.29 5.58
CA ALA A 31 -11.90 -3.34 5.64
C ALA A 31 -11.54 -1.96 5.06
N ASN A 32 -10.26 -1.56 5.11
CA ASN A 32 -9.81 -0.29 4.54
C ASN A 32 -9.95 -0.21 3.02
N LEU A 33 -10.05 -1.34 2.31
CA LEU A 33 -10.30 -1.35 0.86
C LEU A 33 -11.63 -0.69 0.50
N SER A 34 -12.64 -0.74 1.38
CA SER A 34 -13.93 -0.08 1.15
C SER A 34 -13.80 1.44 0.94
N ARG A 35 -12.75 2.06 1.52
CA ARG A 35 -12.47 3.50 1.40
C ARG A 35 -12.11 3.93 -0.02
N ILE A 36 -11.77 2.99 -0.91
CA ILE A 36 -11.46 3.28 -2.31
C ILE A 36 -12.64 3.95 -3.03
N ALA A 37 -13.88 3.63 -2.64
CA ALA A 37 -15.08 4.23 -3.24
C ALA A 37 -15.17 5.74 -2.98
N THR A 38 -14.52 6.23 -1.93
CA THR A 38 -14.48 7.64 -1.54
C THR A 38 -13.12 8.29 -1.84
N ALA A 39 -12.16 7.54 -2.40
CA ALA A 39 -10.83 8.05 -2.67
C ALA A 39 -10.86 9.01 -3.86
N PRO A 40 -10.12 10.13 -3.81
CA PRO A 40 -9.98 11.02 -4.95
C PRO A 40 -9.23 10.32 -6.08
N LEU A 41 -9.58 10.63 -7.33
CA LEU A 41 -8.89 10.12 -8.52
C LEU A 41 -7.40 10.47 -8.50
N VAL A 42 -7.06 11.63 -7.95
CA VAL A 42 -5.67 12.09 -7.76
C VAL A 42 -5.54 12.64 -6.34
N ASP A 43 -4.60 12.09 -5.57
CA ASP A 43 -4.23 12.61 -4.27
C ASP A 43 -3.14 13.69 -4.44
N SER A 44 -3.47 14.94 -4.10
CA SER A 44 -2.57 16.08 -4.27
C SER A 44 -1.32 15.97 -3.39
N TYR A 45 -1.43 15.33 -2.23
CA TYR A 45 -0.31 15.12 -1.33
C TYR A 45 0.65 14.09 -1.92
N LEU A 46 0.16 12.90 -2.30
CA LEU A 46 0.97 11.86 -2.94
C LEU A 46 1.59 12.34 -4.26
N GLY A 47 0.83 13.07 -5.09
CA GLY A 47 1.34 13.66 -6.33
C GLY A 47 2.45 14.68 -6.10
N SER A 48 2.42 15.40 -4.98
CA SER A 48 3.46 16.38 -4.63
C SER A 48 4.80 15.72 -4.27
N LEU A 49 4.81 14.45 -3.85
CA LEU A 49 6.03 13.72 -3.44
C LEU A 49 7.01 13.51 -4.60
N LEU A 50 6.56 13.69 -5.85
CA LEU A 50 7.44 13.69 -7.03
C LEU A 50 8.40 14.89 -7.05
N ARG A 51 8.05 15.98 -6.37
CA ARG A 51 8.79 17.26 -6.39
C ARG A 51 9.22 17.72 -5.00
N LYS A 52 8.54 17.26 -3.97
CA LYS A 52 8.75 17.65 -2.57
C LYS A 52 9.15 16.42 -1.76
N ARG A 53 10.06 16.61 -0.81
CA ARG A 53 10.39 15.57 0.17
C ARG A 53 9.34 15.63 1.29
N SER A 54 8.90 14.46 1.75
CA SER A 54 8.12 14.29 2.97
C SER A 54 8.91 13.52 4.00
N SER A 55 8.71 13.85 5.27
CA SER A 55 9.20 12.99 6.37
C SER A 55 8.32 11.75 6.54
N PHE A 56 8.83 10.73 7.25
CA PHE A 56 8.04 9.56 7.60
C PHE A 56 6.84 9.93 8.48
N ALA A 57 7.03 10.80 9.47
CA ALA A 57 5.95 11.25 10.36
C ALA A 57 4.83 11.98 9.59
N GLU A 58 5.21 12.86 8.67
CA GLU A 58 4.27 13.58 7.80
C GLU A 58 3.50 12.62 6.89
N ALA A 59 4.18 11.65 6.29
CA ALA A 59 3.55 10.63 5.45
C ALA A 59 2.58 9.76 6.22
N THR A 60 2.91 9.34 7.44
CA THR A 60 2.00 8.57 8.29
C THR A 60 0.74 9.36 8.61
N GLN A 61 0.87 10.64 8.97
CA GLN A 61 -0.27 11.51 9.29
C GLN A 61 -1.17 11.77 8.07
N LYS A 62 -0.58 11.99 6.89
CA LYS A 62 -1.31 12.35 5.67
C LYS A 62 -1.91 11.14 4.94
N CYS A 63 -1.27 9.98 5.02
CA CYS A 63 -1.75 8.74 4.38
C CYS A 63 -2.68 7.91 5.27
N GLY A 64 -2.83 8.27 6.56
CA GLY A 64 -3.77 7.63 7.47
C GLY A 64 -3.46 6.16 7.76
N LEU A 65 -2.17 5.85 7.93
CA LEU A 65 -1.69 4.56 8.46
C LEU A 65 -2.04 4.41 9.94
#